data_AF-A0A5A8C948-F1
#
_entry.id   AF-A0A5A8C948-F1
#
_cell.length_a   1.000
_cell.length_b   1.000
_cell.length_c   1.000
_cell.angle_alpha   90.00
_cell.angle_beta   90.00
_cell.angle_gamma   90.00
#
_symmetry.space_group_name_H-M   'P 1'
#
loop_
_entity.id
_entity.type
_entity.pdbx_description
1 polymer ?
#
loop_
_entity_poly.entity_id
_entity_poly.type
_entity_poly.pdbx_seq_one_letter_code
_entity_poly.pdbx_strand_id
1 'polypeptide(L)'
;MPAATAIGAALLAFGPPAVFFFGFIAPRSQLLIMSILAAFVWVVAITIAGVVWVAIPPLQEATALHLPVAVLFQEAARWCLGRIHVSAETYVVQLMPAADSMAWNDLSVALAAGSGFGIVHAVTMHGGAIVASAGPSSGALRPAACPSACSRAPRRSWWPSPTWR
;
A
#
# COMPACT_ATOMS: atom_id res chain seq x y z
N MET A 1 12.25 4.07 -23.59
CA MET A 1 12.47 2.76 -22.93
C MET A 1 11.54 2.63 -21.72
N PRO A 2 10.24 2.33 -21.94
CA PRO A 2 9.23 2.33 -20.89
C PRO A 2 9.32 1.11 -19.95
N ALA A 3 9.85 -0.01 -20.44
CA ALA A 3 10.06 -1.21 -19.63
C ALA A 3 11.10 -0.97 -18.51
N ALA A 4 12.19 -0.27 -18.80
CA ALA A 4 13.25 -0.01 -17.83
C ALA A 4 12.79 0.92 -16.69
N THR A 5 11.95 1.92 -17.00
CA THR A 5 11.37 2.82 -15.98
C THR A 5 10.37 2.10 -15.08
N ALA A 6 9.57 1.19 -15.64
CA ALA A 6 8.63 0.39 -14.86
C ALA A 6 9.35 -0.59 -13.92
N ILE A 7 10.43 -1.24 -14.40
CA ILE A 7 11.25 -2.13 -13.57
C ILE A 7 11.95 -1.33 -12.46
N GLY A 8 12.52 -0.17 -12.77
CA GLY A 8 13.13 0.71 -11.76
C GLY A 8 12.13 1.17 -10.70
N ALA A 9 10.94 1.60 -11.11
CA ALA A 9 9.88 2.00 -10.19
C ALA A 9 9.38 0.83 -9.32
N ALA A 10 9.24 -0.36 -9.90
CA ALA A 10 8.86 -1.57 -9.17
C ALA A 10 9.92 -1.98 -8.13
N LEU A 11 11.21 -1.93 -8.49
CA LEU A 11 12.30 -2.24 -7.57
C LEU A 11 12.41 -1.21 -6.44
N LEU A 12 12.17 0.08 -6.70
CA LEU A 12 12.15 1.10 -5.67
C LEU A 12 10.97 0.96 -4.71
N ALA A 13 9.78 0.65 -5.23
CA ALA A 13 8.57 0.50 -4.41
C ALA A 13 8.56 -0.81 -3.61
N PHE A 14 8.96 -1.93 -4.24
CA PHE A 14 8.82 -3.27 -3.67
C PHE A 14 10.13 -3.92 -3.23
N GLY A 15 11.28 -3.36 -3.55
CA GLY A 15 12.60 -3.92 -3.18
C GLY A 15 12.79 -4.05 -1.67
N PRO A 16 12.72 -2.94 -0.90
CA PRO A 16 12.85 -3.00 0.56
C PRO A 16 11.85 -3.96 1.24
N PRO A 17 10.53 -3.90 0.96
CA PRO A 17 9.59 -4.82 1.59
C PRO A 17 9.78 -6.27 1.14
N ALA A 18 10.20 -6.54 -0.10
CA ALA A 18 10.50 -7.91 -0.55
C ALA A 18 11.68 -8.52 0.22
N VAL A 19 12.78 -7.78 0.38
CA VAL A 19 13.93 -8.23 1.18
C VAL A 19 13.53 -8.47 2.63
N PHE A 20 12.74 -7.56 3.20
CA PHE A 20 12.25 -7.71 4.58
C PHE A 20 11.34 -8.93 4.75
N PHE A 21 10.40 -9.14 3.82
CA PHE A 21 9.46 -10.25 3.87
C PHE A 21 10.15 -11.60 3.72
N PHE A 22 11.00 -11.78 2.69
CA PHE A 22 11.69 -13.05 2.48
C PHE A 22 12.82 -13.30 3.47
N GLY A 23 13.51 -12.25 3.94
CA GLY A 23 14.63 -12.38 4.87
C GLY A 23 14.21 -12.59 6.33
N PHE A 24 13.22 -11.85 6.82
CA PHE A 24 12.87 -11.83 8.25
C PHE A 24 11.58 -12.59 8.57
N ILE A 25 10.56 -12.48 7.72
CA ILE A 25 9.20 -12.97 8.02
C ILE A 25 9.02 -14.42 7.58
N ALA A 26 9.40 -14.73 6.34
CA ALA A 26 9.21 -16.05 5.73
C ALA A 26 9.82 -17.24 6.52
N PRO A 27 10.97 -17.11 7.21
CA PRO A 27 11.55 -18.21 7.98
C PRO A 27 10.73 -18.64 9.21
N ARG A 28 9.84 -17.78 9.71
CA ARG A 28 9.00 -18.04 10.91
C ARG A 28 7.53 -18.06 10.51
N SER A 29 6.95 -19.26 10.45
CA SER A 29 5.56 -19.49 10.00
C SER A 29 4.52 -18.65 10.73
N GLN A 30 4.69 -18.44 12.02
CA GLN A 30 3.89 -17.52 12.81
C GLN A 30 3.89 -16.10 12.28
N LEU A 31 5.08 -15.51 12.07
CA LEU A 31 5.21 -14.11 11.67
C LEU A 31 4.57 -13.91 10.30
N LEU A 32 4.69 -14.93 9.44
CA LEU A 32 4.01 -15.00 8.16
C LEU A 32 2.48 -14.97 8.32
N ILE A 33 1.90 -15.79 9.21
CA ILE A 33 0.45 -15.79 9.45
C ILE A 33 -0.03 -14.42 9.92
N MET A 34 0.71 -13.78 10.84
CA MET A 34 0.38 -12.44 11.34
C MET A 34 0.48 -11.37 10.24
N SER A 35 1.46 -11.48 9.35
CA SER A 35 1.61 -10.59 8.20
C SER A 35 0.44 -10.72 7.21
N ILE A 36 0.03 -11.95 6.90
CA ILE A 36 -1.13 -12.21 6.01
C ILE A 36 -2.44 -11.72 6.64
N LEU A 37 -2.65 -11.95 7.94
CA LEU A 37 -3.82 -11.44 8.64
C LEU A 37 -3.88 -9.91 8.60
N ALA A 38 -2.76 -9.23 8.83
CA ALA A 38 -2.66 -7.78 8.76
C ALA A 38 -2.97 -7.23 7.36
N ALA A 39 -2.46 -7.90 6.33
CA ALA A 39 -2.77 -7.62 4.93
C ALA A 39 -4.28 -7.70 4.64
N PHE A 40 -4.95 -8.76 5.12
CA PHE A 40 -6.40 -8.91 4.96
C PHE A 40 -7.19 -7.83 5.71
N VAL A 41 -6.83 -7.55 6.96
CA VAL A 41 -7.47 -6.50 7.77
C VAL A 41 -7.35 -5.13 7.10
N TRP A 42 -6.21 -4.83 6.45
CA TRP A 42 -6.07 -3.61 5.66
C TRP A 42 -7.06 -3.54 4.49
N VAL A 43 -7.23 -4.63 3.74
CA VAL A 43 -8.19 -4.68 2.61
C VAL A 43 -9.62 -4.46 3.11
N VAL A 44 -9.99 -5.06 4.24
CA VAL A 44 -11.29 -4.82 4.87
C VAL A 44 -11.45 -3.36 5.27
N ALA A 45 -10.43 -2.76 5.89
CA ALA A 45 -10.46 -1.36 6.33
C ALA A 45 -10.64 -0.39 5.16
N ILE A 46 -9.90 -0.57 4.06
CA ILE A 46 -10.02 0.30 2.89
C ILE A 46 -11.35 0.08 2.14
N THR A 47 -11.90 -1.14 2.19
CA THR A 47 -13.23 -1.44 1.63
C THR A 47 -14.32 -0.70 2.40
N ILE A 48 -14.27 -0.72 3.74
CA ILE A 48 -15.20 0.03 4.59
C ILE A 48 -15.06 1.53 4.33
N ALA A 49 -13.82 2.04 4.25
CA ALA A 49 -13.57 3.44 3.91
C ALA A 49 -14.16 3.82 2.53
N GLY A 50 -14.06 2.93 1.54
CA GLY A 50 -14.67 3.09 0.23
C GLY A 50 -16.20 3.11 0.27
N VAL A 51 -16.83 2.24 1.07
CA VAL A 51 -18.29 2.26 1.28
C VAL A 51 -18.74 3.57 1.93
N VAL A 52 -18.00 4.06 2.92
CA VAL A 52 -18.28 5.35 3.58
C VAL A 52 -18.15 6.52 2.60
N TRP A 53 -17.15 6.49 1.71
CA TRP A 53 -17.00 7.51 0.67
C TRP A 53 -18.17 7.54 -0.32
N VAL A 54 -18.73 6.38 -0.68
CA VAL A 54 -19.93 6.31 -1.53
C VAL A 54 -21.20 6.73 -0.78
N ALA A 55 -21.31 6.39 0.50
CA ALA A 55 -22.50 6.66 1.31
C ALA A 55 -22.68 8.14 1.70
N ILE A 56 -21.60 8.94 1.72
CA ILE A 56 -21.61 10.34 2.16
C ILE A 56 -21.28 11.26 0.96
N PRO A 57 -22.29 11.79 0.23
CA PRO A 57 -22.09 12.72 -0.89
C PRO A 57 -21.23 13.97 -0.57
N PRO A 58 -21.38 14.66 0.59
CA PRO A 58 -20.57 15.85 0.84
C PRO A 58 -19.08 15.55 1.04
N LEU A 59 -18.69 14.28 1.20
CA LEU A 59 -17.29 13.85 1.30
C LEU A 59 -16.60 13.79 -0.07
N GLN A 60 -17.38 13.76 -1.16
CA GLN A 60 -16.86 13.72 -2.53
C GLN A 60 -16.37 15.09 -3.02
N GLU A 61 -17.02 16.16 -2.57
CA GLU A 61 -16.68 17.55 -2.91
C GLU A 61 -15.41 18.04 -2.19
N ALA A 62 -15.09 17.46 -1.03
CA ALA A 62 -13.94 17.82 -0.22
C ALA A 62 -12.87 16.71 -0.22
N THR A 63 -12.06 16.63 -1.28
CA THR A 63 -10.96 15.65 -1.40
C THR A 63 -10.00 15.67 -0.20
N ALA A 64 -9.79 16.86 0.39
CA ALA A 64 -8.96 17.03 1.58
C ALA A 64 -9.52 16.32 2.82
N LEU A 65 -10.84 16.12 2.90
CA LEU A 65 -11.52 15.48 4.02
C LEU A 65 -11.60 13.95 3.89
N HIS A 66 -11.53 13.41 2.68
CA HIS A 66 -11.52 11.96 2.47
C HIS A 66 -10.24 11.30 3.03
N LEU A 67 -9.08 11.93 2.85
CA LEU A 67 -7.80 11.40 3.33
C LEU A 67 -7.77 11.12 4.85
N PRO A 68 -8.10 12.07 5.74
CA PRO A 68 -8.10 11.79 7.18
C PRO A 68 -9.14 10.75 7.59
N VAL A 69 -10.29 10.68 6.91
CA VAL A 69 -11.30 9.63 7.17
C VAL A 69 -10.74 8.24 6.82
N ALA A 70 -10.11 8.09 5.66
CA ALA A 70 -9.47 6.84 5.26
C ALA A 70 -8.31 6.44 6.18
N VAL A 71 -7.53 7.39 6.69
CA VAL A 71 -6.47 7.14 7.68
C VAL A 71 -7.07 6.71 9.02
N LEU A 72 -8.18 7.31 9.46
CA LEU A 72 -8.87 6.91 10.69
C LEU A 72 -9.33 5.46 10.65
N PHE A 73 -9.93 5.02 9.53
CA PHE A 73 -10.32 3.61 9.36
C PHE A 73 -9.11 2.67 9.35
N GLN A 74 -8.01 3.07 8.71
CA GLN A 74 -6.76 2.30 8.71
C GLN A 74 -6.16 2.19 10.13
N GLU A 75 -6.19 3.26 10.92
CA GLU A 75 -5.66 3.25 12.28
C GLU A 75 -6.55 2.45 13.24
N ALA A 76 -7.89 2.55 13.08
CA ALA A 76 -8.83 1.72 13.81
C ALA A 76 -8.62 0.22 13.54
N ALA A 77 -8.35 -0.14 12.29
CA ALA A 77 -8.05 -1.51 11.90
C ALA A 77 -6.72 -2.00 12.50
N ARG A 78 -5.69 -1.14 12.54
CA ARG A 78 -4.40 -1.45 13.19
C ARG A 78 -4.58 -1.67 14.71
N TRP A 79 -5.37 -0.83 15.36
CA TRP A 79 -5.70 -1.01 16.78
C TRP A 79 -6.47 -2.32 17.04
N CYS A 80 -7.46 -2.63 16.20
CA CYS A 80 -8.24 -3.86 16.29
C CYS A 80 -7.35 -5.11 16.17
N LEU A 81 -6.43 -5.12 15.21
CA LEU A 81 -5.48 -6.21 15.05
C LEU A 81 -4.59 -6.41 16.28
N GLY A 82 -4.09 -5.32 16.88
CA GLY A 82 -3.31 -5.38 18.12
C GLY A 82 -4.10 -5.98 19.29
N ARG A 83 -5.38 -5.61 19.43
CA ARG A 83 -6.28 -6.18 20.45
C ARG A 83 -6.51 -7.67 20.27
N ILE A 84 -6.74 -8.12 19.03
CA ILE A 84 -6.92 -9.53 18.69
C ILE A 84 -5.64 -10.31 19.04
N HIS A 85 -4.47 -9.74 18.75
CA HIS A 85 -3.20 -10.38 19.03
C HIS A 85 -2.96 -10.61 20.54
N VAL A 86 -3.11 -9.57 21.36
CA VAL A 86 -2.95 -9.66 22.83
C VAL A 86 -3.97 -10.64 23.43
N SER A 87 -5.18 -10.67 22.88
CA SER A 87 -6.21 -11.63 23.30
C SER A 87 -5.78 -13.06 22.95
N ALA A 88 -5.30 -13.29 21.72
CA ALA A 88 -4.82 -14.60 21.27
C ALA A 88 -3.65 -15.10 22.12
N GLU A 89 -2.70 -14.23 22.48
CA GLU A 89 -1.59 -14.58 23.36
C GLU A 89 -2.07 -15.09 24.72
N THR A 90 -3.03 -14.38 25.33
CA THR A 90 -3.62 -14.78 26.62
C THR A 90 -4.23 -16.18 26.55
N TYR A 91 -4.94 -16.50 25.46
CA TYR A 91 -5.54 -17.83 25.27
C TYR A 91 -4.50 -18.92 25.02
N VAL A 92 -3.44 -18.62 24.26
CA VAL A 92 -2.39 -19.60 23.95
C VAL A 92 -1.63 -19.98 25.21
N VAL A 93 -1.30 -19.01 26.08
CA VAL A 93 -0.60 -19.26 27.35
C VAL A 93 -1.43 -20.14 28.28
N GLN A 94 -2.76 -19.96 28.31
CA GLN A 94 -3.66 -20.76 29.15
C GLN A 94 -3.80 -22.20 28.66
N LEU A 95 -3.78 -22.42 27.35
CA LEU A 95 -4.05 -23.72 26.74
C LEU A 95 -2.79 -24.57 26.54
N MET A 96 -1.59 -23.97 26.55
CA MET A 96 -0.33 -24.66 26.32
C MET A 96 0.76 -24.29 27.35
N PRO A 97 0.62 -24.69 28.64
CA PRO A 97 1.59 -24.34 29.69
C PRO A 97 2.99 -24.95 29.49
N ALA A 98 3.08 -26.07 28.76
CA ALA A 98 4.36 -26.72 28.44
C ALA A 98 5.10 -26.07 27.25
N ALA A 99 4.48 -25.09 26.59
CA ALA A 99 5.04 -24.38 25.44
C ALA A 99 5.79 -23.09 25.86
N ASP A 100 6.45 -23.07 27.03
CA ASP A 100 7.30 -21.98 27.52
C ASP A 100 8.39 -21.53 26.51
N SER A 101 8.65 -22.32 25.46
CA SER A 101 9.55 -21.99 24.36
C SER A 101 8.92 -21.17 23.22
N MET A 102 7.61 -20.93 23.23
CA MET A 102 6.92 -20.03 22.29
C MET A 102 6.80 -18.60 22.84
N ALA A 103 7.86 -18.10 23.50
CA ALA A 103 8.01 -16.69 23.82
C ALA A 103 8.23 -15.90 22.52
N TRP A 104 7.15 -15.43 21.92
CA TRP A 104 7.15 -14.67 20.69
C TRP A 104 7.37 -13.19 21.03
N ASN A 105 8.45 -12.58 20.52
CA ASN A 105 8.75 -11.17 20.83
C ASN A 105 7.70 -10.23 20.19
N ASP A 106 6.99 -9.45 21.01
CA ASP A 106 5.99 -8.45 20.60
C ASP A 106 6.47 -7.57 19.46
N LEU A 107 7.75 -7.16 19.49
CA LEU A 107 8.33 -6.33 18.44
C LEU A 107 8.38 -7.07 17.09
N SER A 108 8.71 -8.36 17.09
CA SER A 108 8.80 -9.14 15.86
C SER A 108 7.41 -9.33 15.24
N VAL A 109 6.39 -9.54 16.08
CA VAL A 109 5.00 -9.65 15.63
C VAL A 109 4.48 -8.30 15.14
N ALA A 110 4.74 -7.21 15.87
CA ALA A 110 4.37 -5.86 15.45
C ALA A 110 5.01 -5.48 14.10
N LEU A 111 6.29 -5.83 13.89
CA LEU A 111 6.98 -5.64 12.61
C LEU A 111 6.37 -6.49 11.50
N ALA A 112 6.04 -7.75 11.78
CA ALA A 112 5.40 -8.63 10.80
C ALA A 112 4.00 -8.12 10.40
N ALA A 113 3.18 -7.72 11.37
CA ALA A 113 1.87 -7.12 11.14
C ALA A 113 1.98 -5.78 10.38
N GLY A 114 2.92 -4.92 10.79
CA GLY A 114 3.19 -3.64 10.12
C GLY A 114 3.60 -3.81 8.66
N SER A 115 4.48 -4.77 8.37
CA SER A 115 4.94 -5.07 7.01
C SER A 115 3.81 -5.59 6.11
N GLY A 116 2.92 -6.45 6.61
CA GLY A 116 1.79 -6.97 5.82
C GLY A 116 0.83 -5.86 5.41
N PHE A 117 0.49 -4.99 6.36
CA PHE A 117 -0.32 -3.80 6.13
C PHE A 117 0.35 -2.84 5.13
N GLY A 118 1.66 -2.61 5.28
CA GLY A 118 2.44 -1.72 4.42
C GLY A 118 2.61 -2.25 2.99
N ILE A 119 2.82 -3.56 2.82
CA ILE A 119 2.98 -4.20 1.50
C ILE A 119 1.70 -4.05 0.69
N VAL A 120 0.54 -4.41 1.26
CA VAL A 120 -0.72 -4.33 0.51
C VAL A 120 -1.08 -2.87 0.21
N HIS A 121 -0.86 -1.96 1.16
CA HIS A 121 -1.02 -0.52 0.91
C HIS A 121 -0.13 -0.03 -0.25
N ALA A 122 1.14 -0.43 -0.27
CA ALA A 122 2.08 -0.08 -1.33
C ALA A 122 1.63 -0.64 -2.69
N VAL A 123 1.15 -1.89 -2.74
CA VAL A 123 0.60 -2.51 -3.96
C VAL A 123 -0.61 -1.72 -4.48
N THR A 124 -1.55 -1.36 -3.62
CA THR A 124 -2.74 -0.62 -4.05
C THR A 124 -2.41 0.79 -4.53
N MET A 125 -1.47 1.49 -3.89
CA MET A 125 -1.10 2.86 -4.28
C MET A 125 -0.21 2.92 -5.53
N HIS A 126 0.75 2.00 -5.66
CA HIS A 126 1.76 2.07 -6.72
C HIS A 126 1.48 1.15 -7.90
N GLY A 127 0.63 0.13 -7.74
CA GLY A 127 0.37 -0.86 -8.79
C GLY A 127 -0.11 -0.23 -10.11
N GLY A 128 -1.11 0.65 -10.03
CA GLY A 128 -1.61 1.36 -11.21
C GLY A 128 -0.57 2.29 -11.84
N ALA A 129 0.19 3.03 -11.02
CA ALA A 129 1.22 3.95 -11.49
C ALA A 129 2.38 3.24 -12.20
N ILE A 130 2.82 2.09 -11.68
CA ILE A 130 3.89 1.27 -12.28
C ILE A 130 3.45 0.74 -13.64
N VAL A 131 2.23 0.19 -13.74
CA VAL A 131 1.68 -0.32 -15.01
C VAL A 131 1.58 0.80 -16.04
N ALA A 132 1.08 1.96 -15.61
CA ALA A 132 0.93 3.10 -16.50
C ALA A 132 2.28 3.67 -16.97
N SER A 133 3.35 3.51 -16.19
CA SER A 133 4.71 3.88 -16.61
C SER A 133 5.31 2.95 -17.69
N ALA A 134 4.80 1.73 -17.83
CA ALA A 134 5.26 0.74 -18.82
C ALA A 134 4.64 0.93 -20.22
N GLY A 135 3.57 1.72 -20.33
CA GLY A 135 2.84 1.92 -21.59
C GLY A 135 3.53 2.88 -22.57
N PRO A 136 3.17 2.90 -23.86
CA PRO A 136 3.70 3.84 -24.85
C PRO A 136 3.46 5.32 -24.50
N SER A 137 2.49 5.59 -23.62
CA SER A 137 2.07 6.89 -23.15
C SER A 137 2.68 7.31 -21.80
N SER A 138 3.82 6.74 -21.36
CA SER A 138 4.47 7.12 -20.08
C SER A 138 4.72 8.62 -19.91
N GLY A 139 4.71 9.40 -20.99
CA GLY A 139 4.79 10.87 -20.97
C GLY A 139 3.50 11.60 -20.56
N ALA A 140 2.35 10.93 -20.55
CA ALA A 140 1.02 11.51 -20.28
C ALA A 140 0.66 11.58 -18.79
N LEU A 141 1.37 10.85 -17.92
CA LEU A 141 1.21 10.93 -16.46
C LEU A 141 2.07 12.02 -15.81
N ARG A 142 2.65 12.92 -16.60
CA ARG A 142 3.38 14.06 -16.05
C ARG A 142 2.37 15.01 -15.38
N PRO A 143 2.52 15.31 -14.08
CA PRO A 143 1.79 16.41 -13.49
C PRO A 143 2.10 17.68 -14.28
N ALA A 144 1.11 18.55 -14.46
CA ALA A 144 1.30 19.86 -15.10
C ALA A 144 2.39 20.74 -14.42
N ALA A 145 2.83 20.34 -13.22
CA ALA A 145 3.86 20.98 -12.42
C ALA A 145 5.33 20.74 -12.88
N CYS A 146 5.60 19.89 -13.89
CA CYS A 146 6.96 19.68 -14.40
C CYS A 146 7.15 20.11 -15.88
N PRO A 147 7.16 21.42 -16.19
CA PRO A 147 7.43 21.92 -17.54
C PRO A 147 8.92 21.91 -17.93
N SER A 148 9.86 21.90 -16.99
CA SER A 148 11.29 22.20 -17.28
C SER A 148 12.10 21.05 -17.89
N ALA A 149 11.60 19.81 -17.86
CA ALA A 149 12.22 18.67 -18.56
C ALA A 149 11.66 18.45 -19.98
N CYS A 150 10.84 19.39 -20.48
CA CYS A 150 10.24 19.36 -21.82
C CYS A 150 10.84 20.46 -22.73
N SER A 151 12.16 20.64 -22.72
CA SER A 151 12.85 21.50 -23.69
C SER A 151 13.65 20.73 -24.75
N ARG A 152 13.58 19.38 -24.77
CA ARG A 152 14.39 18.58 -25.69
C ARG A 152 13.67 17.43 -26.39
N ALA A 153 12.36 17.54 -26.57
CA ALA A 153 11.68 16.84 -27.66
C ALA A 153 11.48 17.87 -28.78
N PRO A 154 11.98 17.66 -30.01
CA PRO A 154 11.66 18.55 -31.12
C PRO A 154 10.15 18.48 -31.30
N ARG A 155 9.47 19.60 -31.02
CA ARG A 155 8.05 19.82 -31.29
C ARG A 155 7.85 19.68 -32.80
N ARG A 156 7.71 18.45 -33.29
CA ARG A 156 7.36 18.13 -34.67
C ARG A 156 5.92 18.60 -34.89
N SER A 157 5.81 19.82 -35.42
CA SER A 157 4.59 20.59 -35.68
C SER A 157 3.75 20.03 -36.84
N TRP A 158 3.43 18.74 -36.82
CA TRP A 158 2.69 18.08 -37.91
C TRP A 158 1.16 18.20 -37.80
N TRP A 159 0.64 18.95 -36.84
CA TRP A 159 -0.79 19.19 -36.72
C TRP A 159 -1.12 20.68 -36.94
N PRO A 160 -1.86 21.04 -37.99
CA PRO A 160 -2.43 22.38 -38.10
C PRO A 160 -3.51 22.54 -37.02
N SER A 161 -3.39 23.59 -36.22
CA SER A 161 -4.40 23.97 -35.22
C SER A 161 -5.74 24.26 -35.91
N PRO A 162 -6.87 23.66 -35.47
CA PRO A 162 -8.18 24.07 -35.97
C PRO A 162 -8.51 25.44 -35.38
N THR A 163 -8.41 26.47 -36.20
CA THR A 163 -9.02 27.78 -35.94
C THR A 163 -10.47 27.72 -36.39
N TRP A 164 -11.41 27.63 -35.45
CA TRP A 164 -12.78 28.08 -35.72
C TRP A 164 -13.31 28.85 -34.51
N ARG A 165 -13.93 29.98 -34.86
CA ARG A 165 -14.56 30.99 -34.02
C ARG A 165 -15.70 30.43 -33.18
#